data_AF-A0A4P2Q4Y9-F1
#
_entry.id   AF-A0A4P2Q4Y9-F1
#
_cell.length_a   1.000
_cell.length_b   1.000
_cell.length_c   1.000
_cell.angle_alpha   90.00
_cell.angle_beta   90.00
_cell.angle_gamma   90.00
#
_symmetry.space_group_name_H-M   'P 1'
#
loop_
_entity.id
_entity.type
_entity.pdbx_description
1 polymer ?
#
loop_
_entity_poly.entity_id
_entity_poly.type
_entity_poly.pdbx_seq_one_letter_code
_entity_poly.pdbx_strand_id
1 'polypeptide(L)'
;MGDGGSAASAGGGGGGGDGGSAASAGGGGDGGSAASAGGGGAGGESSHGLTCHDSSFPVFSKACEQASDCVVLEHIASCCGDILLVGVDADDRDAFELAEAICAATYPPCDCAAGPPLAEDGKALDNPSEAAVVARCKEGSCTSEIRFLP
;
A
#
# COMPACT_ATOMS: atom_id res chain seq x y z
N MET A 1 -10.94 44.82 34.24
CA MET A 1 -10.31 43.64 33.61
C MET A 1 -10.61 43.80 32.13
N GLY A 2 -9.58 43.91 31.28
CA GLY A 2 -9.71 44.56 29.98
C GLY A 2 -9.99 43.58 28.84
N ASP A 3 -11.06 43.85 28.10
CA ASP A 3 -11.33 43.28 26.78
C ASP A 3 -10.43 43.94 25.72
N GLY A 4 -9.76 43.13 24.90
CA GLY A 4 -8.93 43.57 23.77
C GLY A 4 -8.20 42.39 23.14
N GLY A 5 -8.08 42.26 21.82
CA GLY A 5 -8.57 43.13 20.74
C GLY A 5 -8.59 42.42 19.38
N SER A 6 -9.02 43.14 18.34
CA SER A 6 -9.37 42.59 17.02
C SER A 6 -8.23 42.62 15.99
N ALA A 7 -8.23 41.65 15.07
CA ALA A 7 -7.80 41.77 13.65
C ALA A 7 -8.08 40.44 12.90
N ALA A 8 -8.22 40.31 11.59
CA ALA A 8 -8.80 41.11 10.50
C ALA A 8 -8.45 40.41 9.15
N SER A 9 -9.47 39.91 8.45
CA SER A 9 -9.71 39.83 6.98
C SER A 9 -8.60 39.67 5.90
N ALA A 10 -8.99 38.93 4.83
CA ALA A 10 -8.45 38.88 3.44
C ALA A 10 -7.06 38.22 3.24
N GLY A 11 -6.69 37.59 2.11
CA GLY A 11 -7.31 37.26 0.80
C GLY A 11 -6.33 36.35 -0.01
N GLY A 12 -6.49 35.97 -1.29
CA GLY A 12 -7.58 36.18 -2.27
C GLY A 12 -7.11 36.01 -3.75
N GLY A 13 -7.46 34.90 -4.44
CA GLY A 13 -7.03 34.56 -5.82
C GLY A 13 -5.94 33.46 -5.88
N GLY A 14 -5.69 32.75 -6.99
CA GLY A 14 -6.28 32.77 -8.34
C GLY A 14 -5.28 32.30 -9.41
N GLY A 15 -5.72 31.46 -10.35
CA GLY A 15 -4.91 30.92 -11.48
C GLY A 15 -5.06 29.39 -11.60
N GLY A 16 -5.29 28.78 -12.77
CA GLY A 16 -5.24 29.29 -14.14
C GLY A 16 -4.11 28.58 -14.90
N GLY A 17 -4.46 27.61 -15.73
CA GLY A 17 -3.49 26.72 -16.38
C GLY A 17 -4.10 25.88 -17.50
N ASP A 18 -4.25 26.49 -18.67
CA ASP A 18 -4.73 25.85 -19.90
C ASP A 18 -3.57 25.35 -20.78
N GLY A 19 -3.83 24.29 -21.56
CA GLY A 19 -2.92 23.76 -22.59
C GLY A 19 -2.47 22.32 -22.31
N GLY A 20 -2.85 21.27 -23.05
CA GLY A 20 -3.58 21.21 -24.32
C GLY A 20 -2.69 20.68 -25.45
N SER A 21 -3.11 19.56 -26.07
CA SER A 21 -3.07 19.35 -27.53
C SER A 21 -3.82 18.07 -27.88
N ALA A 22 -4.56 18.10 -28.99
CA ALA A 22 -5.41 17.00 -29.43
C ALA A 22 -4.68 16.01 -30.35
N ALA A 23 -5.15 14.77 -30.38
CA ALA A 23 -4.95 13.84 -31.49
C ALA A 23 -6.29 13.17 -31.83
N SER A 24 -6.82 13.46 -33.03
CA SER A 24 -8.07 12.87 -33.52
C SER A 24 -7.76 11.78 -34.55
N ALA A 25 -8.15 10.54 -34.26
CA ALA A 25 -8.33 9.48 -35.26
C ALA A 25 -9.42 8.53 -34.76
N GLY A 26 -10.43 8.24 -35.60
CA GLY A 26 -11.59 7.44 -35.21
C GLY A 26 -11.44 5.95 -35.50
N GLY A 27 -12.31 5.15 -34.89
CA GLY A 27 -12.50 3.73 -35.16
C GLY A 27 -13.62 3.18 -34.28
N GLY A 28 -14.69 2.68 -34.88
CA GLY A 28 -15.77 2.04 -34.12
C GLY A 28 -15.41 0.61 -33.72
N GLY A 29 -15.99 0.12 -32.61
CA GLY A 29 -15.77 -1.24 -32.13
C GLY A 29 -16.52 -1.52 -30.83
N ASP A 30 -17.74 -2.03 -30.94
CA ASP A 30 -18.47 -2.62 -29.82
C ASP A 30 -17.75 -3.89 -29.33
N GLY A 31 -17.50 -4.00 -28.01
CA GLY A 31 -16.76 -5.15 -27.46
C GLY A 31 -16.12 -4.89 -26.10
N GLY A 32 -16.88 -4.38 -25.13
CA GLY A 32 -16.35 -4.08 -23.80
C GLY A 32 -16.02 -5.35 -22.99
N SER A 33 -14.74 -5.61 -22.77
CA SER A 33 -14.19 -6.42 -21.66
C SER A 33 -12.67 -6.19 -21.57
N ALA A 34 -12.26 -5.01 -21.12
CA ALA A 34 -10.86 -4.68 -20.88
C ALA A 34 -10.61 -4.56 -19.37
N ALA A 35 -9.87 -5.53 -18.83
CA ALA A 35 -9.19 -5.57 -17.54
C ALA A 35 -9.87 -4.87 -16.34
N SER A 36 -10.26 -5.68 -15.34
CA SER A 36 -10.15 -5.26 -13.94
C SER A 36 -8.67 -5.08 -13.60
N ALA A 37 -8.07 -3.98 -14.05
CA ALA A 37 -6.80 -3.52 -13.53
C ALA A 37 -7.05 -3.11 -12.07
N GLY A 38 -6.71 -4.00 -11.14
CA GLY A 38 -6.63 -3.66 -9.73
C GLY A 38 -5.75 -2.42 -9.60
N GLY A 39 -6.28 -1.37 -8.99
CA GLY A 39 -5.57 -0.10 -8.85
C GLY A 39 -4.40 -0.26 -7.87
N GLY A 40 -3.26 -0.72 -8.38
CA GLY A 40 -2.00 -0.71 -7.64
C GLY A 40 -1.64 0.73 -7.28
N GLY A 41 -1.90 1.10 -6.03
CA GLY A 41 -1.55 2.41 -5.50
C GLY A 41 -0.04 2.63 -5.61
N ALA A 42 0.36 3.75 -6.21
CA ALA A 42 1.77 4.07 -6.38
C ALA A 42 2.36 4.69 -5.11
N GLY A 43 3.53 4.21 -4.70
CA GLY A 43 4.40 4.88 -3.71
C GLY A 43 4.06 4.57 -2.26
N GLY A 44 5.05 4.09 -1.51
CA GLY A 44 4.88 3.73 -0.11
C GLY A 44 4.82 4.94 0.82
N GLU A 45 3.78 5.00 1.66
CA GLU A 45 3.69 5.86 2.83
C GLU A 45 3.12 5.04 4.01
N SER A 46 4.04 4.49 4.83
CA SER A 46 3.72 3.77 6.08
C SER A 46 2.84 2.50 5.89
N SER A 47 2.37 1.90 7.00
CA SER A 47 1.32 0.86 7.00
C SER A 47 -0.10 1.49 6.97
N HIS A 48 -0.20 2.79 6.73
CA HIS A 48 -1.41 3.62 6.86
C HIS A 48 -2.52 3.33 5.83
N GLY A 49 -2.31 2.40 4.91
CA GLY A 49 -3.29 1.97 3.90
C GLY A 49 -3.78 0.52 4.05
N LEU A 50 -3.33 -0.22 5.07
CA LEU A 50 -3.74 -1.62 5.26
C LEU A 50 -5.18 -1.71 5.81
N THR A 51 -5.95 -2.70 5.36
CA THR A 51 -7.37 -2.85 5.68
C THR A 51 -7.77 -4.31 5.84
N CYS A 52 -8.51 -4.61 6.92
CA CYS A 52 -9.26 -5.86 7.04
C CYS A 52 -10.60 -5.76 6.28
N HIS A 53 -11.36 -6.85 6.25
CA HIS A 53 -12.62 -6.94 5.51
C HIS A 53 -13.60 -5.78 5.77
N ASP A 54 -13.91 -5.53 7.04
CA ASP A 54 -14.87 -4.51 7.49
C ASP A 54 -14.25 -3.42 8.40
N SER A 55 -12.92 -3.42 8.56
CA SER A 55 -12.23 -2.51 9.50
C SER A 55 -10.84 -2.08 9.01
N SER A 56 -10.38 -0.91 9.45
CA SER A 56 -8.99 -0.50 9.26
C SER A 56 -8.04 -1.45 9.99
N PHE A 57 -6.93 -1.81 9.35
CA PHE A 57 -5.82 -2.45 10.04
C PHE A 57 -5.11 -1.42 10.95
N PRO A 58 -4.50 -1.82 12.08
CA PRO A 58 -3.76 -0.88 12.93
C PRO A 58 -2.55 -0.28 12.21
N VAL A 59 -2.17 0.93 12.62
CA VAL A 59 -0.96 1.59 12.15
C VAL A 59 0.24 1.11 12.97
N PHE A 60 1.29 0.72 12.27
CA PHE A 60 2.58 0.30 12.83
C PHE A 60 3.72 1.18 12.30
N SER A 61 4.77 1.32 13.10
CA SER A 61 6.02 1.97 12.70
C SER A 61 6.58 1.33 11.44
N LYS A 62 7.09 2.19 10.56
CA LYS A 62 8.05 1.82 9.54
C LYS A 62 9.37 2.56 9.75
N ALA A 63 9.62 3.17 10.91
CA ALA A 63 10.88 3.86 11.15
C ALA A 63 12.06 2.88 11.10
N CYS A 64 13.21 3.32 10.58
CA CYS A 64 14.43 2.54 10.56
C CYS A 64 15.66 3.42 10.34
N GLU A 65 16.82 2.95 10.78
CA GLU A 65 18.13 3.53 10.42
C GLU A 65 18.85 2.64 9.38
N GLN A 66 18.59 1.33 9.41
CA GLN A 66 19.23 0.30 8.59
C GLN A 66 18.27 -0.88 8.34
N ALA A 67 18.59 -1.74 7.36
CA ALA A 67 17.68 -2.81 6.93
C ALA A 67 17.45 -3.93 7.98
N SER A 68 18.31 -4.03 9.00
CA SER A 68 18.14 -4.98 10.12
C SER A 68 17.15 -4.52 11.19
N ASP A 69 16.73 -3.25 11.15
CA ASP A 69 15.67 -2.74 12.02
C ASP A 69 14.28 -3.04 11.44
N CYS A 70 14.23 -3.64 10.24
CA CYS A 70 13.01 -3.96 9.51
C CYS A 70 12.80 -5.48 9.42
N VAL A 71 11.55 -5.91 9.58
CA VAL A 71 11.05 -7.26 9.31
C VAL A 71 10.09 -7.22 8.12
N VAL A 72 9.98 -8.32 7.36
CA VAL A 72 8.88 -8.50 6.40
C VAL A 72 7.83 -9.41 7.03
N LEU A 73 6.58 -8.96 7.02
CA LEU A 73 5.41 -9.69 7.53
C LEU A 73 4.37 -9.81 6.41
N GLU A 74 3.48 -10.78 6.54
CA GLU A 74 2.40 -11.04 5.58
C GLU A 74 1.13 -10.33 6.04
N HIS A 75 0.53 -9.52 5.17
CA HIS A 75 -0.79 -8.93 5.34
C HIS A 75 -1.80 -9.62 4.43
N ILE A 76 -2.86 -10.18 5.01
CA ILE A 76 -3.97 -10.75 4.22
C ILE A 76 -4.85 -9.58 3.74
N ALA A 77 -4.79 -9.29 2.44
CA ALA A 77 -5.51 -8.15 1.85
C ALA A 77 -6.95 -8.50 1.41
N SER A 78 -7.29 -9.78 1.23
CA SER A 78 -8.58 -10.21 0.68
C SER A 78 -9.09 -11.54 1.26
N CYS A 79 -10.39 -11.82 1.12
CA CYS A 79 -10.96 -13.12 1.49
C CYS A 79 -10.52 -14.28 0.59
N CYS A 80 -9.89 -14.00 -0.56
CA CYS A 80 -9.26 -15.03 -1.40
C CYS A 80 -7.89 -15.46 -0.86
N GLY A 81 -7.36 -14.80 0.18
CA GLY A 81 -6.04 -15.06 0.73
C GLY A 81 -4.91 -14.36 -0.04
N ASP A 82 -5.19 -13.26 -0.74
CA ASP A 82 -4.15 -12.47 -1.39
C ASP A 82 -3.22 -11.85 -0.34
N ILE A 83 -1.91 -12.08 -0.48
CA ILE A 83 -0.89 -11.65 0.47
C ILE A 83 -0.14 -10.42 -0.04
N LEU A 84 -0.07 -9.38 0.79
CA LEU A 84 0.88 -8.28 0.67
C LEU A 84 2.01 -8.49 1.69
N LEU A 85 3.24 -8.60 1.21
CA LEU A 85 4.45 -8.66 2.00
C LEU A 85 4.81 -7.23 2.41
N VAL A 86 4.76 -6.89 3.70
CA VAL A 86 4.95 -5.52 4.21
C VAL A 86 6.23 -5.43 5.03
N GLY A 87 7.08 -4.43 4.74
CA GLY A 87 8.19 -4.06 5.60
C GLY A 87 7.69 -3.26 6.82
N VAL A 88 7.98 -3.73 8.02
CA VAL A 88 7.57 -3.14 9.30
C VAL A 88 8.79 -2.98 10.20
N ASP A 89 8.76 -2.03 11.12
CA ASP A 89 9.69 -1.94 12.24
C ASP A 89 9.74 -3.27 13.03
N ALA A 90 10.93 -3.74 13.37
CA ALA A 90 11.12 -5.04 14.03
C ALA A 90 10.53 -5.09 15.45
N ASP A 91 10.44 -3.96 16.16
CA ASP A 91 9.85 -3.89 17.50
C ASP A 91 8.30 -4.03 17.47
N ASP A 92 7.66 -3.69 16.36
CA ASP A 92 6.20 -3.80 16.17
C ASP A 92 5.73 -5.20 15.72
N ARG A 93 6.66 -6.14 15.50
CA ARG A 93 6.38 -7.47 14.93
C ARG A 93 5.22 -8.20 15.61
N ASP A 94 5.32 -8.42 16.92
CA ASP A 94 4.37 -9.25 17.66
C ASP A 94 2.96 -8.62 17.67
N ALA A 95 2.89 -7.28 17.63
CA ALA A 95 1.64 -6.53 17.56
C ALA A 95 1.01 -6.58 16.16
N PHE A 96 1.84 -6.59 15.10
CA PHE A 96 1.39 -6.81 13.72
C PHE A 96 0.86 -8.24 13.52
N GLU A 97 1.59 -9.27 13.96
CA GLU A 97 1.14 -10.67 13.87
C GLU A 97 -0.18 -10.90 14.64
N LEU A 98 -0.37 -10.24 15.79
CA LEU A 98 -1.64 -10.26 16.53
C LEU A 98 -2.77 -9.56 15.76
N ALA A 99 -2.49 -8.42 15.11
CA ALA A 99 -3.46 -7.72 14.29
C ALA A 99 -3.88 -8.54 13.07
N GLU A 100 -2.94 -9.23 12.40
CA GLU A 100 -3.24 -10.17 11.31
C GLU A 100 -4.12 -11.32 11.76
N ALA A 101 -3.84 -11.93 12.92
CA ALA A 101 -4.68 -13.01 13.45
C ALA A 101 -6.14 -12.57 13.70
N ILE A 102 -6.34 -11.31 14.12
CA ILE A 102 -7.68 -10.71 14.24
C ILE A 102 -8.28 -10.45 12.85
N CYS A 103 -7.49 -9.89 11.93
CA CYS A 103 -7.89 -9.57 10.56
C CYS A 103 -8.37 -10.82 9.80
N ALA A 104 -7.57 -11.88 9.81
CA ALA A 104 -7.85 -13.19 9.22
C ALA A 104 -9.20 -13.77 9.68
N ALA A 105 -9.55 -13.61 10.96
CA ALA A 105 -10.80 -14.09 11.53
C ALA A 105 -12.05 -13.30 11.09
N THR A 106 -11.89 -12.12 10.46
CA THR A 106 -13.00 -11.32 9.92
C THR A 106 -13.38 -11.67 8.48
N TYR A 107 -12.49 -12.31 7.72
CA TYR A 107 -12.75 -12.62 6.33
C TYR A 107 -13.78 -13.77 6.19
N PRO A 108 -14.85 -13.61 5.39
CA PRO A 108 -15.77 -14.69 5.10
C PRO A 108 -15.10 -15.75 4.22
N PRO A 109 -15.57 -17.01 4.24
CA PRO A 109 -15.10 -18.02 3.30
C PRO A 109 -15.49 -17.64 1.86
N CYS A 110 -14.49 -17.47 1.00
CA CYS A 110 -14.66 -17.15 -0.42
C CYS A 110 -14.17 -18.31 -1.30
N ASP A 111 -14.88 -18.57 -2.42
CA ASP A 111 -14.56 -19.66 -3.36
C ASP A 111 -13.67 -19.13 -4.51
N CYS A 112 -12.44 -18.79 -4.15
CA CYS A 112 -11.41 -18.26 -5.04
C CYS A 112 -10.02 -18.76 -4.61
N ALA A 113 -9.08 -18.79 -5.56
CA ALA A 113 -7.68 -19.07 -5.26
C ALA A 113 -6.93 -17.75 -4.99
N ALA A 114 -6.01 -17.77 -4.02
CA ALA A 114 -5.07 -16.68 -3.76
C ALA A 114 -4.15 -16.43 -4.97
N GLY A 115 -3.82 -15.16 -5.22
CA GLY A 115 -2.72 -14.78 -6.10
C GLY A 115 -1.33 -15.07 -5.48
N PRO A 116 -0.25 -14.90 -6.26
CA PRO A 116 1.11 -14.90 -5.72
C PRO A 116 1.30 -13.71 -4.76
N PRO A 117 2.07 -13.85 -3.66
CA PRO A 117 2.35 -12.74 -2.75
C PRO A 117 3.01 -11.56 -3.45
N LEU A 118 2.56 -10.33 -3.18
CA LEU A 118 3.14 -9.09 -3.71
C LEU A 118 4.01 -8.41 -2.65
N ALA A 119 5.14 -7.84 -3.05
CA ALA A 119 5.90 -6.90 -2.21
C ALA A 119 5.52 -5.43 -2.48
N GLU A 120 5.98 -4.52 -1.63
CA GLU A 120 5.68 -3.08 -1.72
C GLU A 120 6.35 -2.39 -2.92
N ASP A 121 7.30 -3.05 -3.57
CA ASP A 121 7.84 -2.66 -4.88
C ASP A 121 6.94 -3.06 -6.07
N GLY A 122 5.78 -3.67 -5.79
CA GLY A 122 4.79 -4.12 -6.77
C GLY A 122 5.17 -5.42 -7.51
N LYS A 123 6.24 -6.11 -7.13
CA LYS A 123 6.61 -7.40 -7.73
C LYS A 123 5.96 -8.57 -7.00
N ALA A 124 5.61 -9.60 -7.76
CA ALA A 124 5.11 -10.87 -7.24
C ALA A 124 6.25 -11.85 -6.92
N LEU A 125 6.02 -12.69 -5.91
CA LEU A 125 6.84 -13.85 -5.57
C LEU A 125 6.30 -15.11 -6.28
N ASP A 126 6.35 -15.13 -7.61
CA ASP A 126 5.81 -16.25 -8.41
C ASP A 126 6.60 -17.56 -8.24
N ASN A 127 7.92 -17.45 -8.01
CA ASN A 127 8.84 -18.58 -7.91
C ASN A 127 9.77 -18.43 -6.70
N PRO A 128 9.41 -18.93 -5.50
CA PRO A 128 10.21 -18.78 -4.28
C PRO A 128 11.55 -19.54 -4.29
N SER A 129 11.78 -20.39 -5.30
CA SER A 129 13.08 -21.03 -5.56
C SER A 129 14.07 -20.13 -6.30
N GLU A 130 13.56 -19.12 -7.02
CA GLU A 130 14.32 -18.23 -7.91
C GLU A 130 14.26 -16.76 -7.45
N ALA A 131 13.55 -16.48 -6.35
CA ALA A 131 13.39 -15.16 -5.79
C ALA A 131 13.27 -15.20 -4.26
N ALA A 132 13.80 -14.17 -3.60
CA ALA A 132 13.67 -13.97 -2.16
C ALA A 132 13.00 -12.61 -1.89
N VAL A 133 12.18 -12.56 -0.86
CA VAL A 133 11.67 -11.31 -0.29
C VAL A 133 12.72 -10.77 0.68
N VAL A 134 12.99 -9.47 0.65
CA VAL A 134 13.93 -8.84 1.60
C VAL A 134 13.37 -7.54 2.14
N ALA A 135 13.62 -7.30 3.42
CA ALA A 135 13.40 -5.99 4.03
C ALA A 135 14.47 -4.99 3.59
N ARG A 136 14.09 -3.73 3.49
CA ARG A 136 14.95 -2.58 3.26
C ARG A 136 14.54 -1.43 4.15
N CYS A 137 15.53 -0.72 4.67
CA CYS A 137 15.33 0.66 5.11
C CYS A 137 15.61 1.58 3.92
N LYS A 138 14.59 2.30 3.45
CA LYS A 138 14.67 3.26 2.34
C LYS A 138 14.17 4.60 2.84
N GLU A 139 15.03 5.61 2.83
CA GLU A 139 14.68 7.00 3.22
C GLU A 139 14.09 7.10 4.64
N GLY A 140 14.52 6.21 5.55
CA GLY A 140 14.01 6.11 6.93
C GLY A 140 12.70 5.33 7.09
N SER A 141 12.19 4.72 6.00
CA SER A 141 11.02 3.82 6.01
C SER A 141 11.43 2.38 5.71
N CYS A 142 10.95 1.43 6.51
CA CYS A 142 10.92 0.01 6.18
C CYS A 142 10.06 -0.21 4.94
N THR A 143 10.50 -1.13 4.09
CA THR A 143 9.78 -1.56 2.89
C THR A 143 10.25 -2.97 2.48
N SER A 144 9.37 -3.74 1.84
CA SER A 144 9.69 -5.03 1.22
C SER A 144 10.00 -4.89 -0.28
N GLU A 145 10.88 -5.74 -0.81
CA GLU A 145 11.11 -5.87 -2.25
C GLU A 145 11.39 -7.34 -2.64
N ILE A 146 11.03 -7.71 -3.87
CA ILE A 146 11.39 -9.01 -4.45
C ILE A 146 12.76 -8.91 -5.14
N ARG A 147 13.67 -9.82 -4.76
CA ARG A 147 15.00 -10.00 -5.33
C ARG A 147 15.13 -11.36 -6.00
N PHE A 148 15.25 -11.35 -7.32
CA PHE A 148 15.57 -12.56 -8.10
C PHE A 148 17.00 -13.04 -7.82
N LEU A 149 17.14 -14.35 -7.69
CA LEU A 149 18.41 -15.05 -7.47
C LEU A 149 19.05 -15.40 -8.83
N PRO A 150 20.38 -15.33 -8.96
CA PRO A 150 21.10 -15.63 -10.20
C PRO A 150 21.36 -17.13 -10.42
#